data_AF-A0A3D1BJE3-F1
#
_entry.id   AF-A0A3D1BJE3-F1
#
_cell.length_a   1.000
_cell.length_b   1.000
_cell.length_c   1.000
_cell.angle_alpha   90.00
_cell.angle_beta   90.00
_cell.angle_gamma   90.00
#
_symmetry.space_group_name_H-M   'P 1'
#
loop_
_entity.id
_entity.type
_entity.pdbx_description
1 polymer ?
#
loop_
_entity_poly.entity_id
_entity_poly.type
_entity_poly.pdbx_seq_one_letter_code
_entity_poly.pdbx_strand_id
1 'polypeptide(L)' 'MAVIVHANENIDSALKRLHREVLRERILETFRNRVYRIKKAELKIQKRREWAKMKRRRRTAARRAK' A
#
# COMPACT_ATOMS: atom_id res chain seq x y z
N MET A 1 0.14 -12.51 8.56
CA MET A 1 -0.47 -12.66 7.24
C MET A 1 0.04 -13.91 6.55
N ALA A 2 -0.84 -14.73 5.99
CA ALA A 2 -0.49 -15.95 5.26
C ALA A 2 -1.29 -15.99 3.95
N VAL A 3 -0.63 -16.35 2.84
CA VAL A 3 -1.30 -16.59 1.55
C VAL A 3 -1.41 -18.10 1.37
N ILE A 4 -2.64 -18.58 1.26
CA ILE A 4 -2.92 -19.98 0.97
C ILE A 4 -2.72 -20.15 -0.53
N VAL A 5 -1.78 -21.03 -0.91
CA VAL A 5 -1.45 -21.33 -2.30
C VAL A 5 -1.92 -22.74 -2.59
N HIS A 6 -2.65 -22.92 -3.69
CA HIS A 6 -3.07 -24.25 -4.13
C HIS A 6 -1.96 -24.93 -4.94
N ALA A 7 -1.89 -26.27 -4.88
CA ALA A 7 -0.83 -27.04 -5.54
C ALA A 7 -0.74 -26.83 -7.07
N ASN A 8 -1.86 -26.46 -7.71
CA ASN A 8 -1.94 -26.23 -9.16
C ASN A 8 -1.73 -24.76 -9.57
N GLU A 9 -1.37 -23.90 -8.63
CA GLU A 9 -1.31 -22.46 -8.86
C GLU A 9 0.08 -22.02 -9.31
N ASN A 10 0.16 -21.16 -10.33
CA ASN A 10 1.44 -20.62 -10.77
C ASN A 10 2.07 -19.78 -9.65
N ILE A 11 3.33 -20.11 -9.31
CA ILE A 11 4.14 -19.48 -8.26
C ILE A 11 4.14 -17.95 -8.40
N ASP A 12 4.23 -17.40 -9.61
CA ASP A 12 4.24 -15.96 -9.84
C ASP A 12 2.92 -15.29 -9.44
N SER A 13 1.80 -15.98 -9.63
CA SER A 13 0.47 -15.50 -9.25
C SER A 13 0.30 -15.51 -7.73
N ALA A 14 0.82 -16.53 -7.07
CA ALA A 14 0.88 -16.62 -5.61
C ALA A 14 1.74 -15.51 -5.02
N LEU A 15 2.94 -15.28 -5.55
CA LEU A 15 3.85 -14.22 -5.12
C LEU A 15 3.25 -12.82 -5.32
N LYS A 16 2.57 -12.57 -6.44
CA LYS A 16 1.88 -11.29 -6.67
C LYS A 16 0.75 -11.06 -5.66
N ARG A 17 0.03 -12.10 -5.26
CA ARG A 17 -0.99 -12.00 -4.19
C ARG A 17 -0.35 -11.68 -2.85
N LEU A 18 0.70 -12.40 -2.48
CA LEU A 18 1.46 -12.11 -1.26
C LEU A 18 1.96 -10.66 -1.24
N HIS A 19 2.51 -10.19 -2.35
CA HIS A 19 2.98 -8.82 -2.46
C HIS A 19 1.85 -7.79 -2.27
N ARG A 20 0.66 -8.01 -2.86
CA ARG A 20 -0.49 -7.12 -2.67
C ARG A 20 -0.98 -7.09 -1.23
N GLU A 21 -1.00 -8.24 -0.57
CA GLU A 21 -1.38 -8.35 0.83
C GLU A 21 -0.35 -7.61 1.73
N VAL A 22 0.96 -7.74 1.46
CA VAL A 22 2.03 -6.99 2.15
C VAL A 22 1.86 -5.48 1.99
N LEU A 23 1.53 -5.02 0.78
CA LEU A 23 1.25 -3.62 0.51
C LEU A 23 -0.04 -3.14 1.19
N ARG A 24 -1.06 -3.99 1.31
CA ARG A 24 -2.34 -3.66 1.98
C ARG A 24 -2.14 -3.43 3.46
N GLU A 25 -1.45 -4.35 4.15
CA GLU A 25 -1.15 -4.23 5.57
C GLU A 25 -0.07 -3.18 5.88
N ARG A 26 0.57 -2.61 4.84
CA ARG A 26 1.64 -1.60 4.96
C ARG A 26 2.83 -2.02 5.82
N ILE A 27 3.07 -3.33 5.93
CA ILE A 27 4.08 -3.93 6.81
C ILE A 27 5.45 -3.25 6.69
N LEU A 28 5.89 -3.01 5.45
CA LEU A 28 7.18 -2.36 5.17
C LEU A 28 7.25 -0.92 5.69
N GLU A 29 6.16 -0.15 5.61
CA GLU A 29 6.10 1.19 6.20
C GLU A 29 6.16 1.11 7.73
N THR A 30 5.47 0.13 8.32
CA THR A 30 5.43 -0.07 9.78
C THR A 30 6.82 -0.39 10.34
N PHE A 31 7.56 -1.29 9.70
CA PHE A 31 8.94 -1.60 10.10
C PHE A 31 9.88 -0.42 9.91
N ARG A 32 9.78 0.29 8.78
CA ARG A 32 10.58 1.50 8.54
C ARG A 32 10.33 2.57 9.60
N ASN A 33 9.08 2.77 9.99
CA ASN A 33 8.70 3.74 11.02
C ASN A 33 9.17 3.32 12.43
N ARG A 34 9.40 2.02 12.67
CA ARG A 34 9.95 1.51 13.93
C ARG A 34 11.46 1.73 14.05
N VAL A 35 12.19 1.65 12.94
CA VAL A 35 13.67 1.80 12.93
C VAL A 35 14.10 3.24 13.17
N TYR A 36 13.35 4.22 12.65
CA TYR A 36 13.73 5.64 12.71
C TYR A 36 12.78 6.46 13.59
N ARG A 37 13.33 7.41 14.34
CA ARG A 37 12.51 8.40 15.07
C ARG A 37 11.86 9.37 14.08
N ILE A 38 10.54 9.37 14.02
CA ILE A 38 9.76 10.28 13.15
C ILE A 38 9.23 11.47 13.95
N LYS A 39 9.35 12.68 13.41
CA LYS A 39 8.77 13.88 14.02
C LYS A 39 7.25 13.90 13.82
N LYS A 40 6.48 14.27 14.86
CA LYS A 40 5.00 14.36 14.77
C LYS A 40 4.50 15.25 13.62
N ALA A 41 5.26 16.29 13.25
CA ALA A 41 4.94 17.17 12.13
C ALA A 41 5.00 16.45 10.78
N GLU A 42 5.98 15.56 10.57
CA GLU A 42 6.14 14.79 9.33
C GLU A 42 4.97 13.85 9.11
N LEU A 43 4.45 13.21 10.17
CA LEU A 43 3.25 12.38 10.09
C LEU A 43 2.03 13.17 9.61
N LYS A 44 1.85 14.41 10.09
CA LYS A 44 0.75 15.28 9.65
C LYS A 44 0.92 15.66 8.17
N ILE A 45 2.14 15.99 7.74
CA ILE A 45 2.45 16.34 6.35
C ILE A 45 2.22 15.14 5.43
N GLN A 46 2.69 13.95 5.81
CA GLN A 46 2.53 12.71 5.05
C GLN A 46 1.06 12.34 4.87
N LYS A 47 0.24 12.42 5.94
CA LYS A 47 -1.21 12.18 5.86
C LYS A 47 -1.90 13.13 4.86
N ARG A 48 -1.57 14.42 4.90
CA ARG A 48 -2.13 15.41 3.95
C ARG A 48 -1.72 15.13 2.51
N ARG A 49 -0.43 14.81 2.29
CA ARG A 49 0.11 14.47 0.96
C ARG A 49 -0.58 13.24 0.37
N GLU A 50 -0.69 12.16 1.14
CA GLU A 50 -1.33 10.92 0.68
C GLU A 50 -2.83 11.12 0.41
N TRP A 51 -3.53 11.88 1.26
CA TRP A 51 -4.93 12.23 1.01
C TRP A 51 -5.10 13.03 -0.30
N ALA A 52 -4.29 14.06 -0.51
CA ALA A 52 -4.34 14.89 -1.72
C ALA A 52 -4.03 14.07 -2.98
N LYS A 53 -3.03 13.18 -2.90
CA LYS A 53 -2.65 12.24 -3.97
C LYS A 53 -3.78 11.28 -4.30
N MET A 54 -4.38 10.64 -3.30
CA MET A 54 -5.52 9.74 -3.49
C MET A 54 -6.73 10.47 -4.09
N LYS A 55 -7.06 11.65 -3.57
CA LYS A 55 -8.14 12.50 -4.12
C LYS A 55 -7.90 12.84 -5.59
N ARG A 56 -6.67 13.21 -5.97
CA ARG A 56 -6.30 13.48 -7.37
C ARG A 56 -6.49 12.24 -8.24
N ARG A 57 -5.96 11.08 -7.82
CA ARG A 57 -6.09 9.81 -8.57
C ARG A 57 -7.55 9.42 -8.79
N ARG A 58 -8.40 9.50 -7.75
CA ARG A 58 -9.84 9.22 -7.86
C ARG A 58 -10.54 10.16 -8.85
N ARG A 59 -10.25 11.46 -8.78
CA ARG A 59 -10.80 12.45 -9.72
C ARG A 59 -10.37 12.19 -11.17
N THR A 60 -9.10 11.89 -11.39
CA THR A 60 -8.59 11.56 -12.74
C THR A 60 -9.23 10.28 -13.27
N ALA A 61 -9.37 9.24 -12.45
CA ALA A 61 -10.05 8.00 -12.85
C ALA A 61 -11.52 8.27 -13.22
N ALA A 62 -12.25 9.04 -12.41
CA ALA A 62 -13.63 9.43 -12.71
C ALA A 62 -13.75 10.23 -14.01
N ARG A 63 -12.78 11.10 -14.32
CA ARG A 63 -12.73 11.83 -15.60
C ARG A 63 -12.45 10.94 -16.80
N ARG A 64 -11.64 9.88 -16.65
CA ARG A 64 -11.33 8.93 -17.73
C ARG A 64 -12.44 7.92 -17.98
N ALA A 65 -13.29 7.69 -16.99
CA ALA A 65 -14.44 6.79 -17.08
C ALA A 65 -15.68 7.46 -17.69
N LYS A 66 -15.61 8.77 -17.95
CA LYS A 66 -16.64 9.57 -18.63
C LYS A 66 -16.16 9.85 -20.05
#